data_AF-A0A8J2VKS3-F1
#
_entry.id   AF-A0A8J2VKS3-F1
#
_cell.length_a   1.000
_cell.length_b   1.000
_cell.length_c   1.000
_cell.angle_alpha   90.00
_cell.angle_beta   90.00
_cell.angle_gamma   90.00
#
_symmetry.space_group_name_H-M   'P 1'
#
loop_
_entity.id
_entity.type
_entity.pdbx_description
1 polymer ?
#
loop_
_entity_poly.entity_id
_entity_poly.type
_entity_poly.pdbx_seq_one_letter_code
_entity_poly.pdbx_strand_id
1 'polypeptide(L)' 'MERDYVTLKQLCEEMEKDRSNARKQAIKLGIPLFMVRAAEDHNQLTLAMSPNDADYFKEVYTEGYRIERN' A
#
# COMPACT_ATOMS: atom_id res chain seq x y z
N MET A 1 17.66 -9.90 3.34
CA MET A 1 16.46 -10.69 2.97
C MET A 1 15.52 -9.73 2.30
N GLU A 2 15.36 -9.87 0.99
CA GLU A 2 14.30 -9.19 0.25
C GLU A 2 12.97 -9.66 0.86
N ARG A 3 12.10 -8.73 1.23
CA ARG A 3 10.80 -9.11 1.78
C ARG A 3 9.87 -9.36 0.61
N ASP A 4 9.21 -10.50 0.58
CA ASP A 4 8.25 -10.88 -0.47
C ASP A 4 6.94 -10.05 -0.41
N TYR A 5 6.91 -8.98 0.38
CA TYR A 5 5.76 -8.13 0.56
C TYR A 5 6.16 -6.70 0.99
N VAL A 6 5.31 -5.75 0.64
CA VAL A 6 5.39 -4.37 1.13
C VAL A 6 4.18 -4.11 2.01
N THR A 7 4.40 -3.62 3.23
CA THR A 7 3.27 -3.30 4.11
C THR A 7 2.58 -2.03 3.63
N LEU A 8 1.26 -1.99 3.76
CA LEU A 8 0.48 -0.79 3.44
C LEU A 8 0.92 0.40 4.32
N LYS A 9 1.36 0.13 5.56
CA LYS A 9 1.94 1.14 6.45
C LYS A 9 3.17 1.80 5.83
N GLN A 10 4.16 1.01 5.41
CA GLN A 10 5.37 1.53 4.76
C GLN A 10 5.05 2.32 3.49
N LEU A 11 4.18 1.79 2.63
CA LEU A 11 3.70 2.49 1.44
C LEU A 11 3.10 3.86 1.77
N CYS A 12 2.25 3.92 2.79
CA CYS A 12 1.60 5.17 3.18
C CYS A 12 2.58 6.17 3.79
N GLU A 13 3.56 5.70 4.57
CA GLU A 13 4.62 6.54 5.14
C GLU A 13 5.51 7.12 4.03
N GLU A 14 5.89 6.31 3.04
CA GLU A 14 6.70 6.75 1.89
C GLU A 14 5.98 7.76 1.00
N MET A 15 4.67 7.57 0.80
CA MET A 15 3.86 8.44 -0.07
C MET A 15 3.26 9.65 0.67
N GLU A 16 3.47 9.76 1.98
CA GLU A 16 2.82 10.73 2.87
C GLU A 16 1.28 10.71 2.75
N LYS A 17 0.69 9.51 2.73
CA LYS A 17 -0.77 9.30 2.58
C LYS A 17 -1.41 8.68 3.80
N ASP A 18 -2.70 8.96 3.98
CA ASP A 18 -3.50 8.31 5.01
C ASP A 18 -3.74 6.82 4.69
N ARG A 19 -3.51 5.96 5.70
CA ARG A 19 -3.65 4.51 5.60
C ARG A 19 -5.08 4.06 5.30
N SER A 20 -6.08 4.75 5.83
CA SER A 20 -7.49 4.39 5.61
C SER A 20 -7.89 4.66 4.16
N ASN A 21 -7.45 5.79 3.61
CA ASN A 21 -7.67 6.14 2.20
C ASN A 21 -6.89 5.21 1.26
N ALA A 22 -5.63 4.90 1.58
CA ALA A 22 -4.84 3.97 0.78
C ALA A 22 -5.47 2.57 0.74
N ARG A 23 -5.99 2.08 1.87
CA ARG A 23 -6.72 0.80 1.92
C ARG A 23 -7.96 0.82 1.01
N LYS A 24 -8.76 1.88 1.07
CA LYS A 24 -9.95 2.03 0.20
C LYS A 24 -9.55 2.06 -1.27
N GLN A 25 -8.46 2.76 -1.59
CA GLN A 25 -7.94 2.82 -2.95
C GLN A 25 -7.47 1.46 -3.43
N ALA A 26 -6.73 0.70 -2.61
CA ALA A 26 -6.28 -0.63 -2.97
C ALA A 26 -7.47 -1.56 -3.29
N ILE A 27 -8.54 -1.49 -2.49
CA ILE A 27 -9.79 -2.21 -2.75
C ILE A 27 -10.44 -1.74 -4.06
N LYS A 28 -10.52 -0.41 -4.31
CA LYS A 28 -11.06 0.16 -5.55
C LYS A 28 -10.27 -0.29 -6.79
N LEU A 29 -8.97 -0.44 -6.66
CA LEU A 29 -8.05 -0.90 -7.72
C LEU A 29 -8.03 -2.43 -7.87
N GLY A 30 -8.73 -3.17 -7.02
CA GLY A 30 -8.74 -4.63 -7.04
C GLY A 30 -7.42 -5.27 -6.61
N ILE A 31 -6.58 -4.54 -5.87
CA ILE A 31 -5.28 -5.02 -5.42
C ILE A 31 -5.47 -5.97 -4.23
N PRO A 32 -4.93 -7.21 -4.29
CA PRO A 32 -5.06 -8.16 -3.20
C PRO A 32 -4.22 -7.73 -2.01
N LEU A 33 -4.89 -7.44 -0.89
CA LEU A 33 -4.25 -7.22 0.40
C LEU A 33 -4.30 -8.50 1.23
N PHE A 34 -3.18 -8.86 1.83
CA PHE A 34 -3.09 -9.97 2.78
C PHE A 34 -2.52 -9.50 4.11
N MET A 35 -2.79 -10.26 5.18
CA MET A 35 -2.30 -9.93 6.51
C MET A 35 -0.98 -10.63 6.79
N VAL A 36 0.00 -9.88 7.29
CA VAL A 36 1.31 -10.37 7.72
C VAL A 36 1.61 -9.89 9.12
N ARG A 37 2.44 -10.64 9.85
CA ARG A 37 3.05 -10.14 11.09
C ARG A 37 4.38 -9.50 10.74
N ALA A 38 4.42 -8.17 10.75
CA ALA A 38 5.64 -7.45 10.42
C ALA A 38 6.46 -7.22 11.69
N ALA A 39 7.72 -7.67 11.68
CA ALA A 39 8.64 -7.50 12.82
C ALA A 39 8.85 -6.03 13.19
N GLU A 40 8.86 -5.14 12.20
CA GLU A 40 8.99 -3.69 12.37
C GLU A 40 7.78 -3.02 13.02
N ASP A 41 6.65 -3.73 13.11
CA ASP A 41 5.44 -3.26 13.77
C ASP A 41 5.19 -4.05 15.04
N HIS A 42 6.26 -4.41 15.78
CA HIS A 42 6.19 -5.21 17.00
C HIS A 42 5.41 -6.53 16.83
N ASN A 43 5.54 -7.19 15.67
CA ASN A 43 4.79 -8.41 15.32
C ASN A 43 3.26 -8.23 15.27
N GLN A 44 2.78 -7.00 15.11
CA GLN A 44 1.37 -6.72 14.87
C GLN A 44 0.94 -7.23 13.49
N LEU A 45 -0.32 -7.65 13.41
CA LEU A 45 -0.98 -7.99 12.15
C LEU A 45 -1.20 -6.71 11.36
N THR A 46 -0.59 -6.64 10.19
CA THR A 46 -0.68 -5.49 9.29
C THR A 46 -1.04 -5.95 7.89
N LEU A 47 -1.64 -5.03 7.11
CA LEU A 47 -1.95 -5.28 5.71
C LEU A 47 -0.68 -5.12 4.88
N ALA A 48 -0.49 -6.03 3.95
CA ALA A 48 0.59 -6.01 2.98
C ALA A 48 0.07 -6.44 1.60
N MET A 49 0.89 -6.16 0.59
CA MET A 49 0.67 -6.57 -0.79
C MET A 49 1.98 -7.05 -1.40
N SER A 50 1.91 -7.69 -2.57
CA SER A 50 3.12 -8.08 -3.28
C SER A 50 3.91 -6.84 -3.72
N PRO A 51 5.24 -6.94 -3.94
CA PRO A 51 6.03 -5.83 -4.46
C PRO A 51 5.48 -5.30 -5.80
N ASN A 52 5.07 -6.18 -6.71
CA ASN A 52 4.48 -5.79 -8.00
C ASN A 52 3.18 -4.99 -7.83
N ASP A 53 2.32 -5.41 -6.91
CA ASP A 53 1.09 -4.67 -6.59
C ASP A 53 1.38 -3.33 -5.91
N ALA A 54 2.44 -3.27 -5.10
CA ALA A 54 2.89 -2.03 -4.45
C ALA A 54 3.38 -1.01 -5.47
N ASP A 55 4.16 -1.43 -6.46
CA ASP A 55 4.64 -0.56 -7.53
C ASP A 55 3.47 -0.03 -8.36
N TYR A 56 2.56 -0.91 -8.78
CA TYR A 56 1.33 -0.51 -9.47
C TYR A 56 0.47 0.44 -8.62
N PHE A 57 0.32 0.16 -7.33
CA PHE A 57 -0.39 1.04 -6.40
C PHE A 57 0.26 2.42 -6.33
N LYS A 58 1.60 2.49 -6.25
CA LYS A 58 2.35 3.75 -6.19
C LYS A 58 2.14 4.58 -7.45
N GLU A 59 2.28 3.96 -8.62
CA GLU A 59 2.06 4.63 -9.91
C GLU A 59 0.66 5.22 -9.97
N VAL A 60 -0.38 4.39 -9.77
CA VAL A 60 -1.76 4.83 -9.92
C VAL A 60 -2.19 5.81 -8.83
N TYR A 61 -1.79 5.60 -7.57
CA TYR A 61 -2.22 6.45 -6.46
C TYR A 61 -1.46 7.78 -6.39
N THR A 62 -0.23 7.84 -6.92
CA THR A 62 0.53 9.08 -7.05
C THR A 62 0.11 9.87 -8.30
N GLU A 63 -0.03 9.21 -9.46
CA GLU A 63 -0.38 9.87 -10.71
C GLU A 63 -1.89 10.14 -10.85
N GLY A 64 -2.75 9.27 -10.30
CA GLY A 64 -4.21 9.41 -10.37
C GLY A 64 -4.76 10.67 -9.70
N TYR A 65 -4.05 11.23 -8.72
CA TYR A 65 -4.40 12.52 -8.09
C TYR A 65 -4.26 13.71 -9.05
N ARG A 66 -3.59 13.53 -10.20
CA ARG A 66 -3.42 14.54 -11.23
C ARG A 66 -4.60 14.59 -12.22
N ILE A 67 -5.38 13.51 -12.33
CA ILE A 67 -6.46 13.39 -13.33
C ILE A 67 -7.79 13.93 -12.81
N GLU A 68 -8.04 13.95 -11.50
CA GLU A 68 -9.30 14.46 -10.91
C GLU A 68 -9.30 15.98 -10.61
N ARG A 69 -8.44 16.78 -11.26
CA ARG A 69 -8.40 18.25 -11.13
C ARG A 69 -8.42 19.01 -12.46
N ASN A 70 -9.15 18.51 -13.46
CA ASN A 70 -9.52 19.28 -14.65
C ASN A 70 -11.02 19.28 -14.86
#